data_AF-A0A1B0D4U7-F1
#
_entry.id   AF-A0A1B0D4U7-F1
#
_cell.length_a   1.000
_cell.length_b   1.000
_cell.length_c   1.000
_cell.angle_alpha   90.00
_cell.angle_beta   90.00
_cell.angle_gamma   90.00
#
_symmetry.space_group_name_H-M   'P 1'
#
loop_
_entity.id
_entity.type
_entity.pdbx_description
1 polymer ?
#
loop_
_entity_poly.entity_id
_entity_poly.type
_entity_poly.pdbx_seq_one_letter_code
_entity_poly.pdbx_strand_id
1 'polypeptide(L)'
;MVYLITDMYDWYRDLMDNKSDPRVQDWPLMSSPLPTMAICLFYAYFSKVLGPRIMANRKPMNLRNILVVYNFIQTIFSAWIFYEYLQSGWWGHYSLKCQPVDYSRSPMAMR
;
A
#
# COMPACT_ATOMS: atom_id res chain seq x y z
N MET A 1 29.49 10.15 13.59
CA MET A 1 28.44 10.65 12.67
C MET A 1 28.55 10.00 11.29
N VAL A 2 29.69 10.11 10.59
CA VAL A 2 29.88 9.54 9.24
C VAL A 2 29.68 8.02 9.19
N TYR A 3 30.21 7.27 10.16
CA TYR A 3 30.06 5.81 10.24
C TYR A 3 28.59 5.35 10.35
N LEU A 4 27.76 6.05 11.13
CA LEU A 4 26.34 5.73 11.26
C LEU A 4 25.56 6.01 9.97
N ILE A 5 25.94 7.07 9.24
CA ILE A 5 25.29 7.44 7.98
C ILE A 5 25.64 6.42 6.89
N THR A 6 26.91 5.99 6.81
CA THR A 6 27.33 4.97 5.84
C THR A 6 26.70 3.61 6.14
N ASP A 7 26.67 3.19 7.41
CA ASP A 7 26.05 1.92 7.82
C ASP A 7 24.55 1.88 7.51
N MET A 8 23.83 2.97 7.79
CA MET A 8 22.41 3.08 7.46
C MET A 8 22.15 3.11 5.94
N TYR A 9 23.05 3.73 5.17
CA TYR A 9 22.96 3.77 3.71
C TYR A 9 23.21 2.39 3.09
N ASP A 10 24.22 1.67 3.58
CA ASP A 10 24.57 0.34 3.10
C ASP A 10 23.47 -0.67 3.46
N TRP A 11 22.91 -0.60 4.66
CA TRP A 11 21.73 -1.40 5.06
C TRP A 11 20.51 -1.11 4.17
N TYR A 12 20.23 0.16 3.89
CA TYR A 12 19.11 0.55 3.03
C TYR A 12 19.28 0.00 1.61
N ARG A 13 20.49 0.09 1.04
CA ARG A 13 20.79 -0.50 -0.27
C ARG A 13 20.69 -2.02 -0.26
N ASP A 14 21.19 -2.69 0.77
CA ASP A 14 21.07 -4.16 0.86
C ASP A 14 19.60 -4.61 0.89
N LEU A 15 18.75 -3.90 1.65
CA LEU A 15 17.33 -4.20 1.71
C LEU A 15 16.64 -4.02 0.34
N MET A 16 16.90 -2.90 -0.33
CA MET A 16 16.24 -2.58 -1.60
C MET A 16 16.79 -3.38 -2.78
N ASP A 17 18.10 -3.57 -2.87
CA ASP A 17 18.73 -4.19 -4.04
C ASP A 17 18.85 -5.72 -3.90
N ASN A 18 19.07 -6.26 -2.69
CA ASN A 18 19.36 -7.69 -2.48
C ASN A 18 18.22 -8.49 -1.82
N LYS A 19 17.38 -7.86 -1.00
CA LYS A 19 16.31 -8.55 -0.24
C LYS A 19 14.91 -8.36 -0.81
N SER A 20 14.71 -7.34 -1.64
CA SER A 20 13.40 -7.01 -2.20
C SER A 20 12.99 -7.99 -3.30
N ASP A 21 11.69 -8.19 -3.45
CA ASP A 21 11.16 -9.05 -4.51
C ASP A 21 11.25 -8.33 -5.87
N PRO A 22 12.03 -8.86 -6.83
CA PRO A 22 12.22 -8.21 -8.13
C PRO A 22 10.94 -8.20 -8.98
N ARG A 23 9.90 -8.98 -8.63
CA ARG A 23 8.64 -9.05 -9.40
C ARG A 23 7.80 -7.78 -9.29
N VAL A 24 7.98 -7.02 -8.20
CA VAL A 24 7.19 -5.82 -7.87
C VAL A 24 8.01 -4.53 -7.95
N GLN A 25 9.28 -4.61 -8.36
CA GLN A 25 10.21 -3.48 -8.36
C GLN A 25 9.70 -2.29 -9.19
N ASP A 26 9.10 -2.56 -10.34
CA ASP A 26 8.59 -1.54 -11.26
C ASP A 26 7.16 -1.07 -10.92
N TRP A 27 6.57 -1.57 -9.83
CA TRP A 27 5.23 -1.18 -9.43
C TRP A 27 5.20 0.25 -8.86
N PRO A 28 4.11 0.99 -9.07
CA PRO A 28 3.98 2.32 -8.51
C PRO A 28 4.12 2.26 -6.98
N LEU A 29 4.87 3.21 -6.41
CA LEU A 29 5.18 3.32 -4.97
C LEU A 29 6.06 2.21 -4.39
N MET A 30 6.62 1.31 -5.21
CA MET A 30 7.46 0.20 -4.75
C MET A 30 8.97 0.45 -4.95
N SER A 31 9.35 1.50 -5.69
CA SER A 31 10.76 1.84 -5.95
C SER A 31 11.51 2.33 -4.72
N SER A 32 10.83 2.91 -3.75
CA SER A 32 11.37 3.27 -2.44
C SER A 32 10.23 3.49 -1.45
N PRO A 33 10.47 3.37 -0.13
CA PRO A 33 9.46 3.66 0.88
C PRO A 33 9.22 5.18 1.07
N LEU A 34 10.12 6.03 0.56
CA LEU A 34 10.09 7.48 0.76
C LEU A 34 8.82 8.15 0.19
N PRO A 35 8.39 7.88 -1.06
CA PRO A 35 7.13 8.41 -1.61
C PRO A 35 5.91 8.07 -0.74
N THR A 36 5.80 6.81 -0.30
CA THR A 36 4.68 6.35 0.54
C THR A 36 4.69 7.05 1.89
N MET A 37 5.85 7.17 2.54
CA MET A 37 5.98 7.92 3.79
C MET A 37 5.61 9.39 3.63
N ALA A 38 6.04 10.03 2.54
CA ALA A 38 5.70 11.42 2.25
C ALA A 38 4.18 11.61 2.10
N ILE A 39 3.49 10.71 1.39
CA ILE A 39 2.03 10.72 1.24
C ILE A 39 1.34 10.55 2.60
N CYS A 40 1.79 9.60 3.43
CA CYS A 40 1.23 9.36 4.76
C CYS A 40 1.39 10.57 5.69
N LEU A 41 2.58 11.17 5.73
CA LEU A 41 2.86 12.37 6.53
C LEU A 41 2.03 13.56 6.05
N PHE A 42 1.95 13.74 4.73
CA PHE A 42 1.11 14.78 4.13
C PHE A 42 -0.37 14.58 4.49
N TYR A 43 -0.89 13.35 4.39
CA TYR A 43 -2.26 13.02 4.77
C TYR A 43 -2.53 13.30 6.26
N ALA A 44 -1.62 12.92 7.15
CA ALA A 44 -1.74 13.18 8.58
C ALA A 44 -1.74 14.69 8.89
N TYR A 45 -0.82 15.44 8.29
CA TYR A 45 -0.76 16.90 8.41
C TYR A 45 -2.03 17.56 7.86
N PHE A 46 -2.46 17.14 6.67
CA PHE A 46 -3.64 17.68 6.00
C PHE A 46 -4.90 17.43 6.84
N SER A 47 -5.11 16.20 7.30
CA SER A 47 -6.32 15.82 8.04
C SER A 47 -6.39 16.43 9.44
N LYS A 48 -5.27 16.56 10.15
CA LYS A 48 -5.24 17.02 11.55
C LYS A 48 -5.05 18.52 11.71
N VAL A 49 -4.31 19.17 10.82
CA VAL A 49 -3.93 20.58 10.98
C VAL A 49 -4.56 21.45 9.90
N LEU A 50 -4.24 21.18 8.63
CA LEU A 50 -4.61 22.08 7.53
C LEU A 50 -6.12 22.07 7.25
N GLY A 51 -6.72 20.88 7.17
CA GLY A 51 -8.14 20.68 6.89
C GLY A 51 -9.04 21.37 7.92
N PRO A 52 -8.89 21.11 9.24
CA PRO A 52 -9.65 21.80 10.28
C PRO A 52 -9.44 23.32 10.25
N ARG A 53 -8.21 23.79 10.00
CA ARG A 53 -7.92 25.23 9.92
C ARG A 53 -8.63 25.92 8.74
N ILE A 54 -8.71 25.26 7.58
CA ILE A 54 -9.45 25.78 6.41
C ILE A 54 -10.96 25.74 6.65
N MET A 55 -11.46 24.70 7.33
CA MET A 55 -12.89 24.50 7.60
C MET A 55 -13.42 25.30 8.80
N ALA A 56 -12.55 25.92 9.60
CA ALA A 56 -12.94 26.63 10.83
C ALA A 56 -14.02 27.71 10.61
N ASN A 57 -13.98 28.40 9.47
CA ASN A 57 -14.94 29.47 9.13
C ASN A 57 -15.88 29.08 7.97
N ARG A 58 -16.00 27.79 7.65
CA ARG A 58 -16.84 27.30 6.54
C ARG A 58 -17.89 26.32 7.04
N LYS A 59 -19.08 26.37 6.45
CA LYS A 59 -20.13 25.39 6.71
C LYS A 59 -19.71 24.01 6.18
N PRO A 60 -20.15 22.90 6.82
CA PRO A 60 -19.83 21.56 6.35
C PRO A 60 -20.37 21.33 4.94
N MET A 61 -19.54 20.71 4.09
CA MET A 61 -19.92 20.39 2.72
C MET A 61 -20.91 19.23 2.70
N ASN A 62 -21.97 19.33 1.89
CA ASN A 62 -22.88 18.21 1.68
C ASN A 62 -22.29 17.27 0.61
N LEU A 63 -21.63 16.22 1.08
CA LEU A 63 -20.95 15.22 0.23
C LEU A 63 -21.74 13.91 0.13
N ARG A 64 -23.02 13.88 0.52
CA ARG A 64 -23.80 12.63 0.65
C ARG A 64 -23.79 11.77 -0.60
N ASN A 65 -24.08 12.35 -1.77
CA ASN A 65 -24.11 11.59 -3.02
C ASN A 65 -22.72 11.10 -3.43
N ILE A 66 -21.68 11.92 -3.21
CA ILE A 66 -20.29 11.55 -3.49
C ILE A 66 -19.86 10.37 -2.60
N LEU A 67 -20.21 10.42 -1.31
CA LEU A 67 -19.95 9.35 -0.36
C LEU A 67 -20.66 8.05 -0.74
N VAL A 68 -21.91 8.12 -1.20
CA VAL A 68 -22.66 6.93 -1.65
C VAL A 68 -21.96 6.27 -2.84
N VAL A 69 -21.59 7.05 -3.86
CA VAL A 69 -20.89 6.53 -5.04
C VAL A 69 -19.52 5.97 -4.66
N TYR A 70 -18.76 6.68 -3.83
CA TYR A 70 -17.46 6.25 -3.35
C TYR A 70 -17.52 4.92 -2.61
N ASN A 71 -18.44 4.78 -1.65
CA ASN A 71 -18.59 3.53 -0.88
C ASN A 71 -19.04 2.38 -1.78
N PHE A 72 -19.93 2.62 -2.74
CA PHE A 72 -20.37 1.60 -3.69
C PHE A 72 -19.20 1.06 -4.53
N ILE A 73 -18.38 1.96 -5.09
CA ILE A 73 -17.16 1.58 -5.83
C ILE A 73 -16.20 0.83 -4.91
N GLN A 74 -16.01 1.30 -3.67
CA GLN A 74 -15.14 0.64 -2.70
C GLN A 74 -15.61 -0.78 -2.37
N THR A 75 -16.92 -1.02 -2.23
CA THR A 75 -17.46 -2.36 -2.00
C THR A 75 -17.21 -3.29 -3.18
N ILE A 76 -17.43 -2.84 -4.42
CA ILE A 76 -17.15 -3.62 -5.62
C ILE A 76 -15.66 -3.96 -5.71
N PHE A 77 -14.79 -2.98 -5.48
CA PHE A 77 -13.35 -3.16 -5.54
C PHE A 77 -12.85 -4.14 -4.47
N SER A 78 -13.34 -4.04 -3.24
CA SER A 78 -13.05 -5.00 -2.17
C SER A 78 -13.52 -6.41 -2.50
N ALA A 79 -14.71 -6.56 -3.11
CA ALA A 79 -15.20 -7.86 -3.54
C ALA A 79 -14.32 -8.48 -4.65
N TRP A 80 -13.84 -7.65 -5.58
CA TRP A 80 -12.92 -8.09 -6.62
C TRP A 80 -11.55 -8.51 -6.05
N ILE A 81 -10.96 -7.71 -5.15
CA ILE A 81 -9.71 -8.08 -4.46
C ILE A 81 -9.89 -9.40 -3.70
N PHE A 82 -11.01 -9.56 -2.99
CA PHE A 82 -11.29 -10.80 -2.27
C PHE A 82 -11.36 -12.02 -3.21
N TYR A 83 -11.98 -11.86 -4.38
CA TYR A 83 -12.00 -12.90 -5.40
C TYR A 83 -10.60 -13.24 -5.93
N GLU A 84 -9.77 -12.24 -6.25
CA GLU A 84 -8.39 -12.49 -6.71
C GLU A 84 -7.57 -13.20 -5.62
N TYR A 85 -7.64 -12.76 -4.36
CA TYR A 85 -6.96 -13.47 -3.26
C TYR A 85 -7.37 -14.93 -3.14
N LEU A 86 -8.66 -15.22 -3.30
CA LEU A 86 -9.14 -16.60 -3.30
C LEU A 86 -8.52 -17.39 -4.46
N GLN A 87 -8.55 -16.85 -5.68
CA GLN A 87 -8.00 -17.52 -6.86
C GLN A 87 -6.47 -17.66 -6.82
N SER A 88 -5.74 -16.73 -6.21
CA SER A 88 -4.27 -16.78 -6.08
C SER A 88 -3.77 -17.83 -5.09
N GLY A 89 -4.67 -18.55 -4.40
CA GLY A 89 -4.29 -19.79 -3.71
C GLY A 89 -5.28 -20.28 -2.66
N TRP A 90 -6.01 -19.38 -2.01
CA TRP A 90 -6.89 -19.72 -0.89
C TRP A 90 -8.13 -20.55 -1.28
N TRP A 91 -8.46 -20.64 -2.56
CA TRP A 91 -9.53 -21.47 -3.13
C TRP A 91 -9.07 -22.91 -3.44
N GLY A 92 -8.29 -23.51 -2.55
CA GLY A 92 -7.97 -24.94 -2.58
C GLY A 92 -6.51 -25.31 -2.89
N HIS A 93 -5.64 -24.35 -3.21
CA HIS A 93 -4.20 -24.61 -3.38
C HIS A 93 -3.42 -24.40 -2.08
N TYR A 94 -3.90 -23.51 -1.20
CA TYR A 94 -3.26 -23.16 0.07
C TYR A 94 -3.96 -23.83 1.24
N SER A 95 -3.18 -24.24 2.24
CA SER A 95 -3.68 -24.64 3.54
C SER A 95 -3.89 -23.41 4.42
N LEU A 96 -4.89 -23.42 5.32
CA LEU A 96 -5.08 -22.37 6.34
C LEU A 96 -4.00 -22.39 7.45
N LYS A 97 -2.86 -23.04 7.20
CA LYS A 97 -1.69 -23.14 8.08
C LYS A 97 -0.56 -22.28 7.52
N CYS A 98 0.66 -22.45 8.06
CA CYS A 98 1.84 -21.78 7.54
C CYS A 98 2.08 -22.22 6.08
N GLN A 99 1.91 -21.29 5.14
CA GLN A 99 2.25 -21.46 3.74
C GLN A 99 3.35 -20.45 3.38
N PRO A 100 4.50 -20.90 2.86
CA PRO A 100 5.57 -19.99 2.45
C PRO A 100 5.15 -19.17 1.24
N VAL A 101 5.77 -18.01 1.07
CA VAL A 101 5.60 -17.18 -0.12
C VAL A 101 6.27 -17.87 -1.31
N ASP A 102 5.50 -18.08 -2.38
CA ASP A 102 6.08 -18.53 -3.66
C ASP A 102 6.66 -17.33 -4.42
N TYR A 103 7.99 -17.32 -4.58
CA TYR A 103 8.73 -16.31 -5.33
C TYR A 103 8.87 -16.63 -6.83
N SER A 104 8.26 -17.71 -7.31
CA SER A 104 8.24 -18.07 -8.72
C SER A 104 7.46 -17.05 -9.57
N ARG A 105 7.70 -17.05 -10.89
CA ARG A 105 6.91 -16.27 -11.87
C ARG A 105 5.78 -17.10 -12.46
N SER A 106 5.23 -18.05 -11.69
CA SER A 106 4.07 -18.83 -12.12
C SER A 106 2.84 -17.92 -12.24
N PRO A 107 1.88 -18.23 -13.12
CA PRO A 107 0.69 -17.40 -13.32
C PRO A 107 -0.19 -17.31 -12.06
N MET A 108 -0.05 -18.24 -11.10
CA MET A 108 -0.75 -18.17 -9.81
C MET A 108 -0.04 -17.25 -8.82
N ALA A 109 1.30 -17.26 -8.79
CA ALA A 109 2.08 -16.40 -7.90
C ALA A 109 2.13 -14.92 -8.34
N MET A 110 1.87 -14.65 -9.61
CA MET A 110 1.85 -13.30 -10.19
C MET A 110 0.43 -12.67 -10.25
N ARG A 111 -0.57 -13.38 -9.73
CA ARG A 111 -1.98 -12.99 -9.84
C ARG A 111 -2.45 -12.15 -8.66
#